data_AF-A0A7W1PXA7-F1
#
_entry.id   AF-A0A7W1PXA7-F1
#
_cell.length_a   1.000
_cell.length_b   1.000
_cell.length_c   1.000
_cell.angle_alpha   90.00
_cell.angle_beta   90.00
_cell.angle_gamma   90.00
#
_symmetry.space_group_name_H-M   'P 1'
#
loop_
_entity.id
_entity.type
_entity.pdbx_description
1 polymer ?
#
loop_
_entity_poly.entity_id
_entity_poly.type
_entity_poly.pdbx_seq_one_letter_code
_entity_poly.pdbx_strand_id
1 'polypeptide(L)'
;MNLAIDIGNTKIKAGIFSGGALLANLSGPFVDADVFIKKILAGNKIENIILSSVVNHSDELFALLASNYNFVYLSNTTKLPFKNKYATPETLGNDRLSSIAGAYAAYHGQNVLVIDAGTCIKCDFISEAGEYLGGSISPGIQMRYNALHTFTQKLPNLNPVENQPSLIGDTT
;
A
#
# COMPACT_ATOMS: atom_id res chain seq x y z
N MET A 1 -16.61 12.02 -7.73
CA MET A 1 -15.74 11.64 -6.57
C MET A 1 -14.77 10.55 -7.00
N ASN A 2 -13.65 10.39 -6.27
CA ASN A 2 -12.62 9.38 -6.56
C ASN A 2 -12.67 8.25 -5.54
N LEU A 3 -12.51 7.01 -6.00
CA LEU A 3 -12.40 5.83 -5.16
C LEU A 3 -11.04 5.17 -5.40
N ALA A 4 -10.24 5.03 -4.34
CA ALA A 4 -9.00 4.26 -4.37
C ALA A 4 -9.18 2.98 -3.55
N ILE A 5 -8.83 1.83 -4.13
CA ILE A 5 -9.00 0.52 -3.50
C ILE A 5 -7.64 -0.19 -3.50
N ASP A 6 -7.25 -0.70 -2.34
CA ASP A 6 -6.07 -1.52 -2.13
C ASP A 6 -6.48 -2.87 -1.52
N ILE A 7 -6.32 -3.93 -2.30
CA ILE A 7 -6.58 -5.31 -1.90
C ILE A 7 -5.23 -6.01 -1.74
N GLY A 8 -4.73 -6.01 -0.52
CA GLY A 8 -3.55 -6.78 -0.14
C GLY A 8 -3.90 -8.17 0.36
N ASN A 9 -2.87 -8.92 0.78
CA ASN A 9 -3.02 -10.30 1.27
C ASN A 9 -3.83 -10.42 2.57
N THR A 10 -3.90 -9.36 3.38
CA THR A 10 -4.47 -9.43 4.74
C THR A 10 -5.81 -8.71 4.88
N LYS A 11 -6.00 -7.60 4.16
CA LYS A 11 -7.17 -6.73 4.29
C LYS A 11 -7.48 -6.03 2.98
N ILE A 12 -8.76 -5.74 2.78
CA ILE A 12 -9.22 -4.79 1.77
C ILE A 12 -9.29 -3.42 2.43
N LYS A 13 -8.73 -2.40 1.77
CA LYS A 13 -8.82 -0.99 2.16
C LYS A 13 -9.39 -0.19 0.99
N ALA A 14 -10.25 0.76 1.29
CA ALA A 14 -10.77 1.68 0.30
C ALA A 14 -10.91 3.10 0.88
N GLY A 15 -10.59 4.10 0.07
CA GLY A 15 -10.75 5.51 0.40
C GLY A 15 -11.61 6.21 -0.64
N ILE A 16 -12.60 6.98 -0.17
CA ILE A 16 -13.39 7.88 -1.02
C ILE A 16 -12.83 9.28 -0.86
N PHE A 17 -12.51 9.93 -1.97
CA PHE A 17 -11.89 11.25 -2.00
C PHE A 17 -12.71 12.26 -2.81
N SER A 18 -12.66 13.52 -2.38
CA SER A 18 -13.18 14.67 -3.12
C SER A 18 -12.19 15.83 -3.02
N GLY A 19 -11.78 16.39 -4.16
CA GLY A 19 -10.80 17.48 -4.19
C GLY A 19 -9.45 17.16 -3.53
N GLY A 20 -9.07 15.87 -3.47
CA GLY A 20 -7.87 15.39 -2.77
C GLY A 20 -8.06 15.08 -1.28
N ALA A 21 -9.17 15.50 -0.67
CA ALA A 21 -9.48 15.17 0.72
C ALA A 21 -10.11 13.79 0.85
N LEU A 22 -9.65 13.00 1.83
CA LEU A 22 -10.25 11.72 2.20
C LEU A 22 -11.56 11.96 2.95
N LEU A 23 -12.69 11.55 2.37
CA LEU A 23 -14.02 11.70 2.96
C LEU A 23 -14.44 10.49 3.78
N ALA A 24 -14.05 9.29 3.33
CA ALA A 24 -14.38 8.05 4.01
C ALA A 24 -13.26 7.04 3.85
N ASN A 25 -12.95 6.35 4.95
CA ASN A 25 -12.04 5.21 4.99
C ASN A 25 -12.85 3.95 5.30
N LEU A 26 -12.71 2.93 4.45
CA LEU A 26 -13.46 1.69 4.52
C LEU A 26 -12.47 0.54 4.55
N SER A 27 -12.75 -0.48 5.37
CA SER A 27 -11.96 -1.70 5.39
C SER A 27 -12.87 -2.91 5.51
N GLY A 28 -12.51 -3.98 4.82
CA GLY A 28 -13.26 -5.24 4.83
C GLY A 28 -12.35 -6.45 5.00
N PRO A 29 -12.89 -7.58 5.48
CA PRO A 29 -12.22 -8.87 5.38
C PRO A 29 -12.00 -9.21 3.89
N PHE A 30 -11.01 -10.06 3.61
CA PHE A 30 -10.63 -10.46 2.26
C PHE A 30 -11.75 -11.17 1.47
N VAL A 31 -12.74 -11.73 2.17
CA VAL A 31 -13.85 -12.47 1.57
C VAL A 31 -14.73 -11.55 0.71
N ASP A 32 -14.94 -11.96 -0.54
CA ASP A 32 -15.80 -11.31 -1.54
C ASP A 32 -15.42 -9.88 -1.93
N ALA A 33 -14.17 -9.68 -2.36
CA ALA A 33 -13.69 -8.37 -2.84
C ALA A 33 -14.60 -7.71 -3.89
N ASP A 34 -15.10 -8.47 -4.87
CA ASP A 34 -16.01 -7.97 -5.90
C ASP A 34 -17.32 -7.44 -5.28
N VAL A 35 -17.86 -8.16 -4.30
CA VAL A 35 -19.08 -7.75 -3.57
C VAL A 35 -18.80 -6.51 -2.75
N PHE A 36 -17.64 -6.42 -2.10
CA PHE A 36 -17.23 -5.25 -1.35
C PHE A 36 -17.17 -4.01 -2.25
N ILE A 37 -16.54 -4.11 -3.42
CA ILE A 37 -16.46 -3.02 -4.40
C ILE A 37 -17.86 -2.61 -4.86
N LYS A 38 -18.70 -3.57 -5.28
CA LYS A 38 -20.09 -3.30 -5.71
C LYS A 38 -20.91 -2.59 -4.61
N LYS A 39 -20.74 -2.96 -3.33
CA LYS A 39 -21.41 -2.31 -2.20
C LYS A 39 -20.99 -0.84 -2.03
N ILE A 40 -19.71 -0.53 -2.20
CA ILE A 40 -19.22 0.86 -2.13
C ILE A 40 -19.84 1.70 -3.25
N LEU A 41 -19.87 1.16 -4.47
CA LEU A 41 -20.39 1.86 -5.65
C LEU A 41 -21.89 2.17 -5.53
N ALA A 42 -22.69 1.24 -5.00
CA ALA A 42 -24.14 1.43 -4.86
C ALA A 42 -24.52 2.62 -3.94
N GLY A 43 -23.67 2.96 -2.97
CA GLY A 43 -23.94 4.01 -1.98
C GLY A 43 -23.35 5.38 -2.33
N ASN A 44 -22.56 5.51 -3.40
CA ASN A 44 -21.72 6.69 -3.63
C ASN A 44 -21.70 7.12 -5.10
N LYS A 45 -21.70 8.44 -5.35
CA LYS A 45 -21.51 9.00 -6.70
C LYS A 45 -20.03 9.04 -7.07
N ILE A 46 -19.49 7.89 -7.45
CA ILE A 46 -18.10 7.71 -7.88
C ILE A 46 -17.98 7.95 -9.39
N GLU A 47 -16.91 8.61 -9.81
CA GLU A 47 -16.62 8.90 -11.23
C GLU A 47 -15.29 8.26 -11.65
N ASN A 48 -14.28 8.34 -10.78
CA ASN A 48 -12.94 7.82 -11.03
C ASN A 48 -12.61 6.71 -10.04
N ILE A 49 -12.04 5.62 -10.52
CA ILE A 49 -11.68 4.46 -9.71
C ILE A 49 -10.25 4.05 -10.03
N ILE A 50 -9.43 3.87 -8.99
CA ILE A 50 -8.16 3.15 -9.09
C ILE A 50 -8.18 1.92 -8.19
N LEU A 51 -7.79 0.77 -8.75
CA LEU A 51 -7.77 -0.52 -8.05
C LEU A 51 -6.36 -1.10 -8.09
N SER A 52 -5.79 -1.36 -6.91
CA SER A 52 -4.63 -2.22 -6.72
C SER A 52 -5.09 -3.52 -6.07
N SER A 53 -4.72 -4.68 -6.63
CA SER A 53 -5.12 -5.97 -6.10
C SER A 53 -4.04 -7.02 -6.29
N VAL A 54 -3.84 -7.85 -5.27
CA VAL A 54 -3.00 -9.07 -5.36
C VAL A 54 -3.80 -10.31 -5.73
N VAL A 55 -5.11 -10.17 -5.97
CA VAL A 55 -6.02 -11.29 -6.25
C VAL A 55 -6.81 -11.09 -7.53
N ASN A 56 -7.29 -12.20 -8.08
CA ASN A 56 -8.06 -12.18 -9.32
C ASN A 56 -9.49 -11.68 -9.05
N HIS A 57 -10.03 -10.95 -10.03
CA HIS A 57 -11.40 -10.44 -10.02
C HIS A 57 -12.18 -10.99 -11.20
N SER A 58 -13.51 -10.98 -11.11
CA SER A 58 -14.36 -11.42 -12.21
C SER A 58 -14.27 -10.48 -13.42
N ASP A 59 -14.36 -11.04 -14.63
CA ASP A 59 -14.46 -10.26 -15.87
C ASP A 59 -15.70 -9.34 -15.84
N GLU A 60 -16.77 -9.78 -15.18
CA GLU A 60 -17.98 -8.99 -14.96
C GLU A 60 -17.68 -7.70 -14.18
N LEU A 61 -16.88 -7.79 -13.10
CA LEU A 61 -16.46 -6.61 -12.35
C LEU A 61 -15.64 -5.68 -13.23
N PHE A 62 -14.64 -6.19 -13.95
CA PHE A 62 -13.81 -5.35 -14.82
C PHE A 62 -14.64 -4.67 -15.92
N ALA A 63 -15.57 -5.39 -16.55
CA ALA A 63 -16.46 -4.83 -17.55
C ALA A 63 -17.36 -3.72 -16.97
N LEU A 64 -17.93 -3.94 -15.77
CA LEU A 64 -18.70 -2.95 -15.05
C LEU A 64 -17.88 -1.69 -14.76
N LEU A 65 -16.66 -1.85 -14.24
CA LEU A 65 -15.77 -0.75 -13.89
C LEU A 65 -15.35 0.06 -15.11
N ALA A 66 -14.90 -0.62 -16.17
CA ALA A 66 -14.42 0.02 -17.39
C ALA A 66 -15.52 0.72 -18.20
N SER A 67 -16.77 0.23 -18.13
CA SER A 67 -17.88 0.78 -18.92
C SER A 67 -18.58 1.96 -18.26
N ASN A 68 -18.50 2.08 -16.93
CA ASN A 68 -19.27 3.07 -16.16
C ASN A 68 -18.42 4.12 -15.44
N TYR A 69 -17.11 3.92 -15.37
CA TYR A 69 -16.20 4.78 -14.61
C TYR A 69 -14.91 5.04 -15.36
N ASN A 70 -14.20 6.12 -15.00
CA ASN A 70 -12.81 6.31 -15.39
C ASN A 70 -11.94 5.38 -14.54
N PHE A 71 -11.70 4.19 -15.07
CA PHE A 71 -11.09 3.08 -14.35
C PHE A 71 -9.61 2.90 -14.67
N VAL A 72 -8.79 2.79 -13.63
CA VAL A 72 -7.37 2.42 -13.70
C VAL A 72 -7.14 1.18 -12.84
N TYR A 73 -6.63 0.12 -13.44
CA TYR A 73 -6.05 -0.99 -12.71
C TYR A 73 -4.56 -0.73 -12.51
N LEU A 74 -4.12 -0.55 -11.26
CA LEU A 74 -2.73 -0.27 -10.95
C LEU A 74 -1.88 -1.51 -11.20
N SER A 75 -0.91 -1.34 -12.09
CA SER A 75 0.03 -2.37 -12.53
C SER A 75 1.37 -1.75 -12.93
N ASN A 76 2.34 -2.60 -13.25
CA ASN A 76 3.64 -2.17 -13.77
C ASN A 76 3.57 -1.43 -15.13
N THR A 77 2.45 -1.51 -15.87
CA THR A 77 2.23 -0.79 -17.13
C THR A 77 1.48 0.54 -16.94
N THR A 78 1.06 0.85 -15.71
CA THR A 78 0.37 2.10 -15.40
C THR A 78 1.30 3.29 -15.66
N LYS A 79 0.81 4.32 -16.34
CA LYS A 79 1.56 5.56 -16.53
C LYS A 79 1.73 6.25 -15.18
N LEU A 80 2.98 6.44 -14.76
CA LEU A 80 3.34 7.04 -13.49
C LEU A 80 3.59 8.55 -13.66
N PRO A 81 3.31 9.37 -12.63
CA PRO A 81 3.60 10.80 -12.67
C PRO A 81 5.09 11.12 -12.47
N PHE A 82 5.92 10.11 -12.21
CA PHE A 82 7.35 10.18 -12.02
C PHE A 82 8.05 9.12 -12.88
N LYS A 83 9.37 9.26 -13.04
CA LYS A 83 10.19 8.29 -13.76
C LYS A 83 10.63 7.17 -12.85
N ASN A 84 10.22 5.94 -13.14
CA ASN A 84 10.69 4.76 -12.45
C ASN A 84 12.08 4.35 -12.98
N LYS A 85 13.13 4.46 -12.15
CA LYS A 85 14.50 4.02 -12.46
C LYS A 85 14.85 2.67 -11.88
N TYR A 86 13.89 1.98 -11.26
CA TYR A 86 14.11 0.63 -10.74
C TYR A 86 14.53 -0.30 -11.88
N ALA A 87 15.54 -1.14 -11.64
CA ALA A 87 16.12 -1.98 -12.68
C ALA A 87 15.13 -3.02 -13.24
N THR A 88 14.20 -3.46 -12.39
CA THR A 88 13.17 -4.46 -12.70
C THR A 88 11.77 -3.92 -12.36
N PRO A 89 11.26 -2.91 -13.09
CA PRO A 89 9.99 -2.25 -12.78
C PRO A 89 8.81 -3.20 -12.60
N GLU A 90 8.82 -4.33 -13.33
CA GLU A 90 7.80 -5.38 -13.30
C GLU A 90 7.74 -6.17 -11.98
N THR A 91 8.83 -6.17 -11.22
CA THR A 91 8.92 -6.86 -9.92
C THR A 91 8.50 -5.97 -8.74
N LEU A 92 8.28 -4.68 -9.00
CA LEU A 92 7.99 -3.71 -7.96
C LEU A 92 6.55 -3.85 -7.47
N GLY A 93 6.39 -3.90 -6.14
CA GLY A 93 5.08 -3.95 -5.51
C GLY A 93 4.25 -2.67 -5.76
N ASN A 94 2.96 -2.87 -6.03
CA ASN A 94 2.00 -1.77 -6.20
C ASN A 94 1.89 -0.87 -4.96
N ASP A 95 2.14 -1.41 -3.77
CA ASP A 95 2.18 -0.67 -2.50
C ASP A 95 3.31 0.37 -2.48
N ARG A 96 4.51 0.00 -2.93
CA ARG A 96 5.66 0.90 -3.05
C ARG A 96 5.44 1.93 -4.15
N LEU A 97 4.89 1.54 -5.30
CA LEU A 97 4.51 2.46 -6.38
C LEU A 97 3.51 3.51 -5.91
N SER A 98 2.46 3.09 -5.20
CA SER A 98 1.43 3.99 -4.65
C SER A 98 2.01 4.96 -3.63
N SER A 99 2.90 4.47 -2.77
CA SER A 99 3.57 5.28 -1.74
C SER A 99 4.43 6.38 -2.37
N ILE A 100 5.19 6.05 -3.42
CA ILE A 100 6.00 7.03 -4.14
C ILE A 100 5.15 8.00 -4.96
N ALA A 101 4.04 7.55 -5.56
CA ALA A 101 3.10 8.44 -6.23
C ALA A 101 2.50 9.48 -5.27
N GLY A 102 2.11 9.03 -4.07
CA GLY A 102 1.64 9.91 -3.00
C GLY A 102 2.72 10.91 -2.55
N ALA A 103 3.95 10.43 -2.32
CA ALA A 103 5.07 11.26 -1.93
C ALA A 103 5.42 12.31 -3.01
N TYR A 104 5.47 11.91 -4.27
CA TYR A 104 5.69 12.80 -5.40
C TYR A 104 4.63 13.90 -5.50
N ALA A 105 3.37 13.56 -5.29
CA ALA A 105 2.28 14.52 -5.33
C ALA A 105 2.30 15.48 -4.13
N ALA A 106 2.63 14.99 -2.93
CA ALA A 106 2.63 15.80 -1.71
C ALA A 106 3.86 16.71 -1.56
N TYR A 107 5.02 16.28 -2.08
CA TYR A 107 6.31 16.94 -1.87
C TYR A 107 7.05 17.17 -3.20
N HIS A 108 6.30 17.58 -4.22
CA HIS A 108 6.83 17.79 -5.57
C HIS A 108 8.08 18.70 -5.58
N GLY A 109 9.11 18.31 -6.34
CA GLY A 109 10.37 19.04 -6.44
C GLY A 109 11.30 18.89 -5.23
N GLN A 110 11.09 17.89 -4.37
CA GLN A 110 11.94 17.62 -3.20
C GLN A 110 12.49 16.20 -3.24
N ASN A 111 13.63 16.00 -2.56
CA ASN A 111 14.15 14.67 -2.26
C ASN A 111 13.36 14.07 -1.10
N VAL A 112 12.71 12.92 -1.33
CA VAL A 112 11.82 12.31 -0.34
C VAL A 112 12.21 10.86 -0.09
N LEU A 113 12.44 10.54 1.18
CA LEU A 113 12.52 9.17 1.66
C LEU A 113 11.18 8.79 2.31
N VAL A 114 10.50 7.83 1.71
CA VAL A 114 9.27 7.24 2.24
C VAL A 114 9.63 6.03 3.08
N ILE A 115 9.17 6.00 4.34
CA ILE A 115 9.35 4.85 5.23
C ILE A 115 7.97 4.26 5.54
N ASP A 116 7.67 3.10 4.96
CA ASP A 116 6.48 2.32 5.29
C ASP A 116 6.82 1.28 6.36
N ALA A 117 6.37 1.51 7.59
CA ALA A 117 6.59 0.64 8.74
C ALA A 117 5.40 -0.31 8.99
N GLY A 118 5.20 -1.24 8.05
CA GLY A 118 4.19 -2.29 8.14
C GLY A 118 4.76 -3.67 8.46
N THR A 119 4.14 -4.70 7.87
CA THR A 119 4.58 -6.11 7.91
C THR A 119 6.08 -6.27 7.64
N CYS A 120 6.57 -5.58 6.60
CA CYS A 120 7.98 -5.26 6.42
C CYS A 120 8.17 -3.74 6.54
N ILE A 121 9.36 -3.31 6.94
CA ILE A 121 9.80 -1.92 6.83
C ILE A 121 10.40 -1.72 5.44
N LYS A 122 9.84 -0.80 4.65
CA LYS A 122 10.37 -0.43 3.33
C LYS A 122 10.80 1.02 3.37
N CYS A 123 11.93 1.29 2.74
CA CYS A 123 12.45 2.64 2.57
C CYS A 123 12.57 2.91 1.08
N ASP A 124 11.82 3.86 0.53
CA ASP A 124 11.76 4.17 -0.88
C ASP A 124 12.15 5.63 -1.14
N PHE A 125 13.01 5.86 -2.13
CA PHE A 125 13.54 7.19 -2.39
C PHE A 125 13.15 7.72 -3.77
N ILE A 126 12.58 8.92 -3.79
CA ILE A 126 12.35 9.70 -4.99
C ILE A 126 13.12 11.02 -4.92
N SER A 127 13.84 11.34 -5.99
CA SER A 127 14.61 12.57 -6.08
C SER A 127 13.73 13.78 -6.41
N GLU A 128 14.27 14.97 -6.18
CA GLU A 128 13.66 16.24 -6.58
C GLU A 128 13.36 16.33 -8.09
N ALA A 129 14.09 15.59 -8.92
CA ALA A 129 13.87 15.51 -10.36
C ALA A 129 12.68 14.61 -10.74
N GLY A 130 11.98 14.01 -9.76
CA GLY A 130 10.91 13.06 -10.01
C GLY A 130 11.42 11.72 -10.52
N GLU A 131 12.61 11.30 -10.09
CA GLU A 131 13.16 9.97 -10.40
C GLU A 131 13.06 9.07 -9.17
N TYR A 132 12.27 8.01 -9.25
CA TYR A 132 12.22 6.97 -8.22
C TYR A 132 13.43 6.06 -8.38
N LEU A 133 14.35 6.10 -7.42
CA LEU A 133 15.66 5.44 -7.49
C LEU A 133 15.66 4.04 -6.89
N GLY A 134 14.52 3.59 -6.36
CA GLY A 134 14.44 2.35 -5.61
C GLY A 134 14.50 2.56 -4.10
N GLY A 135 14.92 1.51 -3.40
CA GLY A 135 14.83 1.50 -1.96
C GLY A 135 15.29 0.17 -1.35
N SER A 136 15.04 0.02 -0.05
CA SER A 136 15.36 -1.19 0.71
C SER A 136 14.11 -1.80 1.35
N ILE A 137 14.20 -3.09 1.68
CA ILE A 137 13.19 -3.82 2.45
C ILE A 137 13.87 -4.53 3.61
N SER A 138 13.25 -4.45 4.79
CA SER A 138 13.75 -5.05 6.03
C SER A 138 12.59 -5.72 6.77
N PRO A 139 12.85 -6.77 7.58
CA PRO A 139 11.82 -7.35 8.43
C PRO A 139 11.15 -6.29 9.31
N GLY A 140 9.83 -6.31 9.37
CA GLY A 140 9.06 -5.46 10.28
C GLY A 140 9.29 -5.84 11.74
N ILE A 141 8.80 -5.00 12.66
CA ILE A 141 9.08 -5.17 14.09
C ILE A 141 8.59 -6.54 14.59
N GLN A 142 7.33 -6.91 14.31
CA GLN A 142 6.79 -8.21 14.70
C GLN A 142 7.56 -9.38 14.06
N MET A 143 7.99 -9.25 12.80
CA MET A 143 8.79 -10.31 12.15
C MET A 143 10.11 -10.54 12.87
N ARG A 144 10.75 -9.48 13.37
CA ARG A 144 12.01 -9.59 14.12
C ARG A 144 11.81 -10.36 15.42
N TYR A 145 10.75 -10.07 16.18
CA TYR A 145 10.39 -10.84 17.37
C TYR A 145 10.11 -12.31 17.03
N ASN A 146 9.30 -12.57 16.01
CA ASN A 146 8.97 -13.93 15.58
C ASN A 146 10.23 -14.69 15.15
N ALA A 147 11.15 -14.05 14.41
CA ALA A 147 12.40 -14.66 13.98
C ALA A 147 13.32 -14.98 15.17
N LEU A 148 13.47 -14.05 16.12
CA LEU A 148 14.27 -14.27 17.34
C LEU A 148 13.71 -15.45 18.15
N HIS A 149 12.40 -15.53 18.34
CA HIS A 149 11.76 -16.66 19.01
C HIS A 149 11.92 -17.98 18.24
N THR A 150 11.69 -17.96 16.92
CA THR A 150 11.73 -19.17 16.08
C THR A 150 13.12 -19.76 15.95
N PHE A 151 14.15 -18.92 15.82
CA PHE A 151 15.52 -19.34 15.54
C PHE A 151 16.41 -19.40 16.80
N THR A 152 15.85 -19.29 18.01
CA THR A 152 16.58 -19.48 19.27
C THR A 152 15.77 -20.33 20.24
N GLN A 153 16.43 -21.05 21.15
CA GLN A 153 15.73 -21.96 22.08
C GLN A 153 15.16 -21.27 23.32
N LYS A 154 15.73 -20.14 23.73
CA LYS A 154 15.43 -19.50 25.02
C LYS A 154 14.70 -18.17 24.92
N LEU A 155 14.62 -17.56 23.74
CA LEU A 155 13.94 -16.28 23.61
C LEU A 155 12.42 -16.48 23.61
N PRO A 156 11.68 -15.74 24.45
CA PRO A 156 10.23 -15.81 24.47
C PRO A 156 9.62 -15.22 23.20
N ASN A 157 8.39 -15.64 22.89
CA ASN A 157 7.60 -15.00 21.83
C ASN A 157 6.98 -13.72 22.40
N LEU A 158 7.55 -12.57 22.05
CA LEU A 158 7.11 -11.27 22.55
C LEU A 158 6.31 -10.50 21.49
N ASN A 159 5.47 -9.61 21.98
CA ASN A 159 4.84 -8.58 21.16
C ASN A 159 5.65 -7.28 21.27
N PRO A 160 5.68 -6.44 20.20
CA PRO A 160 6.27 -5.12 20.25
C PRO A 160 5.71 -4.30 21.40
N VAL A 161 6.59 -3.63 22.15
CA VAL A 161 6.20 -2.78 23.26
C VAL A 161 5.68 -1.44 22.72
N GLU A 162 4.51 -0.99 23.18
CA GLU A 162 3.92 0.28 22.72
C GLU A 162 4.62 1.52 23.30
N ASN A 163 5.35 1.36 24.41
CA ASN A 163 6.10 2.43 25.07
C ASN A 163 7.56 2.44 24.62
N GLN A 164 8.23 3.60 24.71
CA GLN A 164 9.69 3.69 24.50
C GLN A 164 10.41 2.75 25.49
N PRO A 165 11.04 1.67 25.01
CA PRO A 165 11.80 0.79 25.90
C PRO A 165 13.07 1.51 26.36
N SER A 166 13.60 1.10 27.51
CA SER A 166 14.97 1.46 27.87
C SER A 166 15.93 1.05 26.74
N LEU A 167 16.88 1.93 26.41
CA LEU A 167 17.91 1.62 25.42
C LEU A 167 18.85 0.50 25.88
N ILE A 168 18.91 0.26 27.19
CA ILE A 168 19.64 -0.83 27.81
C ILE A 168 18.62 -1.77 28.44
N GLY A 169 18.52 -2.99 27.90
CA GLY A 169 17.68 -4.06 28.46
C GLY A 169 18.40 -4.78 29.59
N ASP A 170 17.69 -5.01 30.69
CA ASP A 170 18.13 -5.78 31.86
C ASP A 170 17.36 -7.10 32.04
N THR A 171 16.36 -7.34 31.19
CA THR A 171 15.66 -8.62 31.05
C THR A 171 15.66 -9.09 29.60
N THR A 172 15.48 -10.40 29.42
CA THR A 172 15.12 -10.98 28.11
C THR A 172 13.67 -10.65 27.80
#